data_AF-A0A026WXR7-F1
#
_entry.id   AF-A0A026WXR7-F1
#
_cell.length_a   1.000
_cell.length_b   1.000
_cell.length_c   1.000
_cell.angle_alpha   90.00
_cell.angle_beta   90.00
_cell.angle_gamma   90.00
#
_symmetry.space_group_name_H-M   'P 1'
#
loop_
_entity.id
_entity.type
_entity.pdbx_description
1 polymer ?
#
loop_
_entity_poly.entity_id
_entity_poly.type
_entity_poly.pdbx_seq_one_letter_code
_entity_poly.pdbx_strand_id
1 'polypeptide(L)'
;MAVLFAWNQRPNEKISYENLRLATELPDPELRRTLWSLCAFPKLKRQLLLVEPHAATPKDFANDTRFWVNQEFAIVFVYFILSN
;
A
#
# COMPACT_ATOMS: atom_id res chain seq x y z
N MET A 1 -1.75 -2.68 10.09
CA MET A 1 -0.64 -3.65 9.92
C MET A 1 -1.01 -4.80 8.98
N ALA A 2 -2.18 -5.45 9.13
CA ALA A 2 -2.58 -6.61 8.30
C ALA A 2 -2.41 -6.43 6.77
N VAL A 3 -2.73 -5.25 6.23
CA VAL A 3 -2.65 -4.98 4.78
C VAL A 3 -1.23 -5.13 4.23
N LEU A 4 -0.20 -4.69 4.94
CA LEU A 4 1.19 -4.81 4.46
C LEU A 4 1.72 -6.25 4.52
N PHE A 5 1.20 -7.07 5.44
CA PHE A 5 1.57 -8.48 5.53
C PHE A 5 1.18 -9.28 4.29
N ALA A 6 0.18 -8.82 3.53
CA ALA A 6 -0.22 -9.46 2.26
C ALA A 6 0.95 -9.52 1.25
N TRP A 7 1.93 -8.61 1.35
CA TRP A 7 3.11 -8.58 0.49
C TRP A 7 4.36 -9.22 1.11
N ASN A 8 4.29 -9.74 2.34
CA ASN A 8 5.47 -10.26 3.04
C ASN A 8 6.10 -11.48 2.33
N GLN A 9 5.26 -12.37 1.77
CA GLN A 9 5.73 -13.53 1.00
C GLN A 9 5.85 -13.24 -0.50
N ARG A 10 5.36 -12.07 -0.97
CA ARG A 10 5.20 -11.71 -2.38
C ARG A 10 5.46 -10.21 -2.61
N PRO A 11 6.68 -9.71 -2.34
CA PRO A 11 6.95 -8.26 -2.29
C PRO A 11 6.78 -7.54 -3.63
N ASN A 12 6.94 -8.26 -4.74
CA ASN A 12 6.89 -7.70 -6.10
C ASN A 12 5.53 -7.92 -6.81
N GLU A 13 4.56 -8.54 -6.13
CA GLU A 13 3.30 -8.93 -6.76
C GLU A 13 2.25 -7.80 -6.66
N LYS A 14 1.46 -7.64 -7.73
CA LYS A 14 0.28 -6.76 -7.73
C LYS A 14 -0.92 -7.53 -7.20
N ILE A 15 -1.51 -7.07 -6.11
CA ILE A 15 -2.67 -7.72 -5.48
C ILE A 15 -3.92 -6.87 -5.73
N SER A 16 -5.00 -7.50 -6.17
CA SER A 16 -6.29 -6.81 -6.38
C SER A 16 -6.95 -6.41 -5.06
N TYR A 17 -7.83 -5.42 -5.10
CA TYR A 17 -8.63 -4.99 -3.96
C TYR A 17 -9.42 -6.17 -3.36
N GLU A 18 -10.02 -7.00 -4.22
CA GLU A 18 -10.75 -8.19 -3.80
C GLU A 18 -9.87 -9.18 -3.04
N ASN A 19 -8.67 -9.48 -3.56
CA ASN A 19 -7.74 -10.40 -2.90
C ASN A 19 -7.24 -9.84 -1.57
N LEU A 20 -7.02 -8.53 -1.47
CA LEU A 20 -6.64 -7.88 -0.21
C LEU A 20 -7.76 -7.97 0.82
N ARG A 21 -9.02 -7.83 0.39
CA ARG A 21 -10.18 -8.00 1.25
C ARG A 21 -10.26 -9.43 1.78
N LEU A 22 -10.05 -10.42 0.92
CA LEU A 22 -10.02 -11.83 1.33
C LEU A 22 -8.85 -12.14 2.27
N ALA A 23 -7.66 -11.61 2.00
CA ALA A 23 -6.46 -11.90 2.79
C ALA A 23 -6.43 -11.19 4.15
N THR A 24 -7.07 -10.02 4.26
CA THR A 24 -7.04 -9.20 5.48
C THR A 24 -8.27 -9.38 6.35
N GLU A 25 -9.34 -9.98 5.81
CA GLU A 25 -10.66 -10.13 6.44
C GLU A 25 -11.25 -8.82 6.98
N LEU A 26 -10.74 -7.68 6.49
CA LEU A 26 -11.19 -6.36 6.93
C LEU A 26 -12.50 -5.96 6.24
N PRO A 27 -13.38 -5.23 6.95
CA PRO A 27 -14.57 -4.66 6.33
C PRO A 27 -14.18 -3.60 5.29
N ASP A 28 -14.92 -3.58 4.17
CA ASP A 28 -14.74 -2.66 3.02
C ASP A 28 -14.39 -1.20 3.41
N PRO A 29 -15.15 -0.52 4.29
CA PRO A 29 -14.85 0.87 4.65
C PRO A 29 -13.52 1.05 5.38
N GLU A 30 -13.10 0.07 6.16
CA GLU A 30 -11.83 0.10 6.91
C GLU A 30 -10.65 -0.21 5.97
N LEU A 31 -10.81 -1.20 5.08
CA LEU A 31 -9.81 -1.53 4.08
C LEU A 31 -9.55 -0.35 3.14
N ARG A 32 -10.61 0.32 2.66
CA ARG A 32 -10.49 1.51 1.78
C ARG A 32 -9.74 2.65 2.46
N ARG A 33 -10.09 2.99 3.70
CA ARG A 33 -9.38 4.03 4.47
C ARG A 33 -7.92 3.66 4.68
N THR A 34 -7.66 2.39 5.02
CA THR A 34 -6.30 1.90 5.24
C THR A 34 -5.47 2.00 3.97
N LEU A 35 -5.94 1.45 2.84
CA LEU A 35 -5.24 1.55 1.56
C LEU A 35 -5.01 3.00 1.13
N TRP A 36 -6.03 3.86 1.26
CA TRP A 36 -5.89 5.28 0.95
C TRP A 36 -4.80 5.96 1.76
N SER A 37 -4.70 5.66 3.07
CA SER A 37 -3.65 6.22 3.91
C SER A 37 -2.23 5.80 3.49
N LEU A 38 -2.08 4.66 2.79
CA LEU A 38 -0.82 4.13 2.30
C LEU A 38 -0.47 4.61 0.88
N CYS A 39 -1.48 4.90 0.06
CA CYS A 39 -1.35 5.34 -1.33
C CYS A 39 -1.35 6.87 -1.50
N ALA A 40 -1.94 7.61 -0.56
CA ALA A 40 -2.22 9.04 -0.69
C ALA A 40 -1.85 9.81 0.59
N PHE A 41 -0.66 9.55 1.12
CA PHE A 41 -0.14 10.23 2.29
C PHE A 41 0.41 11.62 1.89
N PRO A 42 -0.23 12.74 2.33
CA PRO A 42 0.05 14.07 1.80
C PRO A 42 1.43 14.62 2.19
N LYS A 43 2.05 14.09 3.25
CA LYS A 43 3.36 14.54 3.74
C LYS A 43 4.54 13.78 3.12
N LEU A 44 4.29 12.73 2.34
CA LEU A 44 5.33 11.89 1.76
C LEU A 44 5.45 12.18 0.25
N LYS A 45 6.68 12.48 -0.21
CA LYS A 45 6.98 12.64 -1.64
C LYS A 45 6.83 11.33 -2.43
N ARG A 46 6.99 10.19 -1.76
CA ARG A 46 6.83 8.85 -2.33
C ARG A 46 5.86 8.06 -1.47
N GLN A 47 4.88 7.44 -2.10
CA GLN A 47 3.85 6.67 -1.43
C GLN A 47 4.36 5.26 -1.17
N LEU A 48 3.87 4.61 -0.10
CA LEU A 48 4.29 3.26 0.27
C LEU A 48 3.68 2.21 -0.67
N LEU A 49 2.40 2.40 -1.02
CA LEU A 49 1.69 1.58 -1.99
C LEU A 49 1.40 2.40 -3.25
N LEU A 50 1.54 1.75 -4.40
CA LEU A 50 1.09 2.25 -5.69
C LEU A 50 -0.23 1.59 -6.06
N VAL A 51 -1.04 2.28 -6.87
CA VAL A 51 -2.38 1.85 -7.27
C VAL A 51 -2.61 2.01 -8.76
N GLU A 52 -3.28 1.04 -9.38
CA GLU A 52 -3.68 1.06 -10.79
C GLU A 52 -5.08 0.47 -10.96
N PRO A 53 -6.02 1.16 -11.64
CA PRO A 53 -5.89 2.51 -12.21
C PRO A 53 -5.71 3.61 -11.15
N HIS A 54 -5.23 4.78 -11.57
CA HIS A 54 -5.05 5.91 -10.65
C HIS A 54 -6.39 6.33 -10.04
N ALA A 55 -6.46 6.34 -8.71
CA ALA A 55 -7.65 6.73 -7.96
C ALA A 55 -7.44 8.09 -7.28
N ALA A 56 -8.38 9.02 -7.48
CA ALA A 56 -8.35 10.33 -6.85
C ALA A 56 -9.01 10.32 -5.46
N THR A 57 -9.86 9.32 -5.19
CA THR A 57 -10.55 9.15 -3.90
C THR A 57 -10.62 7.68 -3.48
N PRO A 58 -10.80 7.37 -2.18
CA PRO A 58 -10.97 5.99 -1.71
C PRO A 58 -12.23 5.30 -2.26
N LYS A 59 -13.18 6.07 -2.82
CA LYS A 59 -14.41 5.54 -3.42
C LYS A 59 -14.16 4.98 -4.81
N ASP A 60 -13.12 5.45 -5.49
CA ASP A 60 -12.79 5.05 -6.85
C ASP A 60 -12.12 3.66 -6.91
N PHE A 61 -11.77 3.07 -5.76
CA PHE A 61 -11.26 1.70 -5.72
C PHE A 61 -12.36 0.71 -6.13
N ALA A 62 -12.06 -0.05 -7.18
CA ALA A 62 -12.87 -1.15 -7.67
C ALA A 62 -12.21 -2.50 -7.34
N ASN A 63 -12.95 -3.61 -7.50
CA ASN A 63 -12.46 -4.94 -7.13
C ASN A 63 -11.23 -5.37 -7.93
N ASP A 64 -11.13 -4.93 -9.18
CA ASP A 64 -10.03 -5.15 -10.11
C ASP A 64 -8.85 -4.19 -9.90
N THR A 65 -9.01 -3.16 -9.08
CA THR A 65 -7.95 -2.20 -8.76
C THR A 65 -6.79 -2.93 -8.10
N ARG A 66 -5.59 -2.73 -8.63
CA ARG A 66 -4.37 -3.42 -8.21
C ARG A 66 -3.50 -2.51 -7.36
N PHE A 67 -3.00 -3.05 -6.27
CA PHE A 67 -2.06 -2.41 -5.37
C PHE A 67 -0.75 -3.17 -5.34
N TRP A 68 0.36 -2.46 -5.13
CA TRP A 68 1.66 -3.10 -4.89
C TRP A 68 2.56 -2.19 -4.09
N VAL A 69 3.55 -2.81 -3.44
CA VAL A 69 4.57 -2.07 -2.69
C VAL A 69 5.43 -1.28 -3.64
N ASN A 70 5.58 0.02 -3.36
CA ASN A 70 6.50 0.87 -4.07
C ASN A 70 7.94 0.48 -3.70
N GLN A 71 8.64 -0.24 -4.56
CA GLN A 71 10.03 -0.65 -4.33
C GLN A 71 11.01 0.54 -4.30
N GLU A 72 10.61 1.70 -4.83
CA GLU A 72 11.38 2.94 -4.71
C GLU A 72 11.11 3.70 -3.40
N PHE A 73 10.21 3.20 -2.56
CA PHE A 73 10.00 3.72 -1.21
C PHE A 73 11.15 3.26 -0.31
N ALA A 74 12.26 4.00 -0.36
CA ALA A 74 13.31 3.91 0.64
C ALA A 74 13.01 4.92 1.76
N ILE A 75 12.80 4.43 2.99
CA ILE A 75 13.08 5.24 4.17
C ILE A 75 14.60 5.36 4.19
N VAL A 76 15.10 6.49 3.72
CA VAL A 76 16.51 6.83 3.82
C VAL A 76 16.83 6.98 5.32
N PHE A 77 17.24 5.90 5.97
CA PHE A 77 17.93 5.94 7.25
C PHE A 77 19.37 6.40 6.99
N VAL A 78 19.58 7.71 6.82
CA VAL A 78 20.93 8.30 6.71
C VAL A 78 21.72 8.26 8.03
N TYR A 79 21.17 7.74 9.12
CA TYR A 79 21.85 7.75 10.43
C TYR A 79 22.46 6.42 10.91
N PHE A 80 22.48 5.34 10.12
CA PHE A 80 23.05 4.05 10.58
C PHE A 80 24.32 3.59 9.83
N ILE A 81 24.87 4.38 8.91
CA ILE A 81 26.17 4.11 8.25
C ILE A 81 27.30 5.03 8.76
N LEU A 82 27.01 5.91 9.73
CA LEU A 82 28.03 6.79 10.33
C LEU A 82 27.95 6.77 11.86
N SER A 83 28.12 5.60 12.48
CA SER A 83 28.58 5.55 13.86
C SER A 83 29.26 4.20 14.14
N ASN A 84 30.59 4.24 14.02
CA ASN A 84 31.61 3.29 14.49
C ASN A 84 31.50 1.81 14.08
#